data_AF-A0A536XWV6-F1
#
_entry.id   AF-A0A536XWV6-F1
#
_cell.length_a   1.000
_cell.length_b   1.000
_cell.length_c   1.000
_cell.angle_alpha   90.00
_cell.angle_beta   90.00
_cell.angle_gamma   90.00
#
_symmetry.space_group_name_H-M   'P 1'
#
loop_
_entity.id
_entity.type
_entity.pdbx_description
1 polymer ?
#
loop_
_entity_poly.entity_id
_entity_poly.type
_entity_poly.pdbx_seq_one_letter_code
_entity_poly.pdbx_strand_id
1 'polypeptide(L)'
;MARDANYALCIKNRAAEDLELRKVYRVLQDDAAAADGYVRVIDESGEDYLYPAQYFVFIELPKKAMRAWARTTRHAKRTSRSLSASRNR
;
A
#
# COMPACT_ATOMS: atom_id res chain seq x y z
N MET A 1 3.35 14.52 13.04
CA MET A 1 3.13 13.41 14.01
C MET A 1 3.16 12.12 13.22
N ALA A 2 4.07 11.21 13.56
CA ALA A 2 4.26 9.98 12.82
C ALA A 2 3.00 9.13 12.97
N ARG A 3 2.22 9.02 11.89
CA ARG A 3 1.01 8.19 11.84
C ARG A 3 1.41 6.77 12.24
N ASP A 4 0.88 6.28 13.35
CA ASP A 4 1.13 4.95 13.88
C ASP A 4 0.85 3.91 12.79
N ALA A 5 1.93 3.39 12.22
CA ALA A 5 1.88 2.48 11.09
C ALA A 5 1.48 1.10 11.61
N ASN A 6 0.19 0.77 11.52
CA ASN A 6 -0.27 -0.58 11.75
C ASN A 6 0.16 -1.43 10.55
N TYR A 7 0.91 -2.50 10.76
CA TYR A 7 1.33 -3.41 9.68
C TYR A 7 0.44 -4.63 9.68
N ALA A 8 0.28 -5.25 8.51
CA ALA A 8 -0.52 -6.46 8.38
C ALA A 8 0.16 -7.47 7.47
N LEU A 9 0.13 -8.74 7.86
CA LEU A 9 0.59 -9.86 7.05
C LEU A 9 -0.57 -10.40 6.22
N CYS A 10 -0.37 -10.52 4.90
CA CYS A 10 -1.33 -11.18 4.03
C CYS A 10 -1.30 -12.70 4.26
N ILE A 11 -2.42 -13.26 4.72
CA ILE A 11 -2.59 -14.69 4.98
C ILE A 11 -3.45 -15.38 3.91
N LYS A 12 -4.22 -14.62 3.13
CA LYS A 12 -5.09 -15.11 2.06
C LYS A 12 -5.13 -14.08 0.95
N ASN A 13 -5.05 -14.50 -0.31
CA ASN A 13 -5.16 -13.60 -1.45
C ASN A 13 -6.32 -13.94 -2.42
N ARG A 14 -7.10 -15.03 -2.26
CA ARG A 14 -8.28 -15.39 -3.10
C ARG A 14 -8.16 -15.00 -4.61
N ALA A 15 -6.99 -15.18 -5.21
CA ALA A 15 -6.67 -14.81 -6.60
C ALA A 15 -6.64 -13.29 -6.93
N ALA A 16 -6.53 -12.42 -5.93
CA ALA A 16 -6.10 -11.04 -6.13
C ALA A 16 -4.63 -11.07 -6.59
N GLU A 17 -4.41 -10.67 -7.84
CA GLU A 17 -3.08 -10.68 -8.49
C GLU A 17 -2.13 -9.67 -7.82
N ASP A 18 -2.68 -8.62 -7.22
CA ASP A 18 -1.93 -7.56 -6.53
C ASP A 18 -1.55 -7.92 -5.08
N LEU A 19 -2.05 -9.06 -4.56
CA LEU A 19 -1.74 -9.54 -3.20
C LEU A 19 -0.80 -10.74 -3.21
N GLU A 20 0.33 -10.56 -2.53
CA GLU A 20 1.32 -11.61 -2.31
C GLU A 20 1.12 -12.24 -0.94
N LEU A 21 0.93 -13.56 -0.91
CA LEU A 21 0.84 -14.32 0.33
C LEU A 21 2.13 -14.20 1.14
N ARG A 22 1.99 -14.06 2.47
CA ARG A 22 3.10 -13.91 3.43
C ARG A 22 3.89 -12.60 3.28
N LYS A 23 3.44 -11.68 2.42
CA LYS A 23 3.96 -10.32 2.36
C LYS A 23 3.32 -9.48 3.45
N VAL A 24 4.14 -8.62 4.05
CA VAL A 24 3.67 -7.61 5.02
C VAL A 24 3.29 -6.37 4.22
N TYR A 25 2.23 -5.69 4.64
CA TYR A 25 1.73 -4.46 4.06
C TYR A 25 1.56 -3.41 5.17
N ARG A 26 1.61 -2.12 4.81
CA ARG A 26 1.26 -1.04 5.73
C ARG A 26 -0.24 -0.82 5.68
N VAL A 27 -0.89 -0.69 6.82
CA VAL A 27 -2.32 -0.39 6.94
C VAL A 27 -2.52 1.08 7.25
N LEU A 28 -3.51 1.68 6.59
CA LEU A 28 -4.08 2.97 6.94
C LEU A 28 -5.29 2.77 7.83
N GLN A 29 -5.37 3.55 8.91
CA GLN A 29 -6.58 3.64 9.71
C GLN A 29 -7.67 4.33 8.88
N ASP A 30 -8.74 3.59 8.63
CA ASP A 30 -9.93 4.04 7.92
C ASP A 30 -11.13 3.43 8.62
N ASP A 31 -11.75 4.21 9.51
CA ASP A 31 -12.86 3.74 10.35
C ASP A 31 -14.09 3.38 9.52
N ALA A 32 -14.29 4.04 8.37
CA ALA A 32 -15.39 3.72 7.47
C ALA A 32 -15.17 2.34 6.83
N ALA A 33 -13.98 2.10 6.27
CA ALA A 33 -13.62 0.79 5.74
C ALA A 33 -13.69 -0.31 6.81
N ALA A 34 -13.20 -0.01 8.02
CA ALA A 34 -13.20 -0.95 9.13
C ALA A 34 -14.62 -1.33 9.57
N ALA A 35 -15.57 -0.38 9.55
CA ALA A 35 -16.97 -0.65 9.85
C ALA A 35 -17.60 -1.66 8.87
N ASP A 36 -17.18 -1.63 7.60
CA ASP A 36 -17.62 -2.56 6.57
C ASP A 36 -16.79 -3.87 6.53
N GLY A 37 -15.83 -4.06 7.46
CA GLY A 37 -14.97 -5.24 7.50
C GLY A 37 -13.84 -5.24 6.47
N TYR A 38 -13.47 -4.07 5.97
CA TYR A 38 -12.37 -3.85 5.04
C TYR A 38 -11.17 -3.19 5.73
N VAL A 39 -10.01 -3.31 5.11
CA VAL A 39 -8.74 -2.71 5.53
C VAL A 39 -8.09 -2.04 4.34
N ARG A 40 -7.60 -0.82 4.55
CA ARG A 40 -6.88 -0.07 3.54
C ARG A 40 -5.38 -0.33 3.69
N VAL A 41 -4.77 -0.99 2.71
CA VAL A 41 -3.34 -1.36 2.71
C VAL A 41 -2.58 -0.55 1.68
N ILE A 42 -1.34 -0.20 1.97
CA ILE A 42 -0.41 0.46 1.05
C ILE A 42 0.60 -0.56 0.56
N ASP A 43 0.78 -0.60 -0.75
CA ASP A 43 1.76 -1.45 -1.43
C ASP A 43 3.16 -0.77 -1.54
N GLU A 44 4.05 -1.35 -2.35
CA GLU A 44 5.39 -0.79 -2.58
C GLU A 44 5.39 0.43 -3.51
N SER A 45 4.35 0.59 -4.33
CA SER A 45 4.11 1.80 -5.12
C SER A 45 3.78 3.00 -4.23
N GLY A 46 3.24 2.76 -3.04
CA GLY A 46 2.70 3.80 -2.16
C GLY A 46 1.25 4.14 -2.49
N GLU A 47 0.59 3.33 -3.30
CA GLU A 47 -0.83 3.44 -3.59
C GLU A 47 -1.62 2.68 -2.53
N ASP A 48 -2.80 3.19 -2.17
CA ASP A 48 -3.68 2.55 -1.21
C ASP A 48 -4.75 1.70 -1.88
N TYR A 49 -4.94 0.49 -1.35
CA TYR A 49 -5.88 -0.50 -1.86
C TYR A 49 -6.79 -0.97 -0.73
N LEU A 50 -8.04 -1.29 -1.07
CA LEU A 50 -9.04 -1.74 -0.12
C LEU A 50 -9.29 -3.24 -0.27
N TYR A 51 -9.13 -3.98 0.82
CA TYR A 51 -9.34 -5.42 0.84
C TYR A 51 -10.12 -5.87 2.07
N PRO A 52 -10.77 -7.04 2.04
CA PRO A 52 -11.41 -7.59 3.24
C PRO A 52 -10.40 -7.82 4.36
N ALA A 53 -10.71 -7.38 5.58
CA ALA A 53 -9.84 -7.51 6.74
C ALA A 53 -9.44 -8.96 7.03
N GLN A 54 -10.31 -9.93 6.70
CA GLN A 54 -10.05 -11.38 6.84
C GLN A 54 -8.86 -11.92 6.02
N TYR A 55 -8.33 -11.15 5.07
CA TYR A 55 -7.14 -11.52 4.30
C TYR A 55 -5.84 -11.21 5.03
N PHE A 56 -5.93 -10.46 6.12
CA PHE A 56 -4.82 -9.85 6.81
C PHE A 56 -4.81 -10.20 8.29
N VAL A 57 -3.61 -10.30 8.84
CA VAL A 57 -3.38 -10.39 10.28
C VAL A 57 -2.52 -9.20 10.68
N PHE A 58 -3.02 -8.38 11.59
CA PHE A 58 -2.27 -7.25 12.14
C PHE A 58 -1.05 -7.75 12.92
N ILE A 59 0.10 -7.15 12.64
CA ILE A 59 1.37 -7.49 13.30
C ILE A 59 2.09 -6.24 13.77
N GLU A 60 2.74 -6.34 14.92
CA GLU A 60 3.67 -5.34 15.38
C GLU A 60 5.08 -5.66 14.86
N LEU A 61 5.65 -4.72 14.11
CA LEU A 61 7.02 -4.86 13.64
C LEU A 61 8.00 -4.29 14.67
N PRO A 62 9.13 -4.98 14.92
CA PRO A 62 10.22 -4.42 15.70
C PRO A 62 10.69 -3.08 15.11
N LYS A 63 11.15 -2.15 15.95
CA LYS A 63 11.61 -0.80 15.53
C LYS A 63 12.60 -0.83 14.34
N LYS A 64 13.49 -1.83 14.29
CA LYS A 64 14.44 -2.01 13.18
C LYS A 64 13.73 -2.26 11.84
N ALA A 65 12.71 -3.12 11.83
CA ALA A 65 11.90 -3.37 10.65
C ALA A 65 11.06 -2.14 10.29
N MET A 66 10.38 -1.51 11.26
CA MET A 66 9.60 -0.28 11.03
C MET A 66 10.42 0.83 10.35
N ARG A 67 11.70 0.98 10.69
CA ARG A 67 12.61 1.94 10.03
C ARG A 67 12.94 1.58 8.57
N ALA A 68 12.98 0.29 8.23
CA ALA A 68 13.17 -0.16 6.85
C ALA A 68 11.96 0.21 5.99
N TRP A 69 10.76 0.10 6.55
CA TRP A 69 9.49 0.51 5.92
C TRP A 69 9.36 2.02 5.72
N ALA A 70 10.04 2.84 6.54
CA ALA A 70 9.96 4.31 6.46
C ALA A 70 10.75 4.95 5.30
N ARG A 71 11.49 4.17 4.48
CA ARG A 71 12.48 4.69 3.53
C ARG A 71 12.08 4.74 2.05
N THR A 72 10.82 4.51 1.69
CA THR A 72 10.35 4.64 0.29
C THR A 72 9.49 5.89 0.11
N THR A 73 10.14 7.06 0.04
CA THR A 73 9.57 8.26 -0.60
C THR A 73 10.65 8.91 -1.44
N ARG A 74 11.10 8.21 -2.49
CA ARG A 74 11.85 8.81 -3.60
C ARG A 74 11.46 8.15 -4.93
N HIS A 75 10.17 8.10 -5.24
CA HIS A 75 9.74 8.04 -6.64
C HIS A 75 9.02 9.36 -6.96
N ALA A 76 9.83 10.42 -7.05
CA ALA A 76 9.42 11.62 -7.76
C ALA A 76 9.16 11.20 -9.21
N LYS A 77 7.89 11.27 -9.62
CA LYS A 77 7.43 11.05 -10.99
C LYS A 77 8.30 11.86 -11.96
N ARG A 78 9.26 11.21 -12.64
CA ARG A 78 9.83 11.71 -13.90
C ARG A 78 8.79 11.46 -14.97
N THR A 79 7.80 12.36 -15.08
CA THR A 79 6.87 12.34 -16.20
C THR A 79 7.60 12.79 -17.45
N SER A 80 8.07 11.84 -18.24
CA SER A 80 8.35 12.03 -19.66
C SER A 80 7.01 12.26 -20.38
N ARG A 81 6.70 13.50 -20.77
CA ARG A 81 5.71 13.75 -21.83
C ARG A 81 6.42 13.97 -23.15
N SER A 82 6.42 12.87 -23.89
CA SER A 82 6.55 12.64 -25.32
C SER A 82 6.32 13.83 -26.25
N LEU A 83 7.18 13.88 -27.27
CA LEU A 83 6.93 14.40 -28.60
C LEU A 83 5.56 13.95 -29.14
N SER A 84 4.80 14.89 -29.71
CA SER A 84 3.85 14.60 -30.79
C SER A 84 3.83 15.79 -31.74
N ALA A 85 4.40 15.58 -32.91
CA ALA A 85 4.22 16.43 -34.08
C ALA A 85 2.76 16.41 -34.53
N SER A 86 2.19 17.57 -34.90
CA SER A 86 1.27 17.64 -36.05
C SER A 86 1.02 19.08 -36.50
N ARG A 87 1.05 19.24 -37.82
CA ARG A 87 0.63 20.38 -38.66
C ARG A 87 -0.71 20.98 -38.22
N ASN A 88 -0.92 22.29 -38.43
CA ASN A 88 -1.56 22.83 -39.65
C ASN A 88 -1.90 24.34 -39.51
N ARG A 89 -1.59 25.10 -40.58
CA ARG A 89 -1.99 26.48 -40.94
C ARG A 89 -1.35 27.65 -40.21
#